data_AF-A0A3D1B7V1-F1
#
_entry.id   AF-A0A3D1B7V1-F1
#
_cell.length_a   1.000
_cell.length_b   1.000
_cell.length_c   1.000
_cell.angle_alpha   90.00
_cell.angle_beta   90.00
_cell.angle_gamma   90.00
#
_symmetry.space_group_name_H-M   'P 1'
#
loop_
_entity.id
_entity.type
_entity.pdbx_description
1 polymer ?
#
loop_
_entity_poly.entity_id
_entity_poly.type
_entity_poly.pdbx_seq_one_letter_code
_entity_poly.pdbx_strand_id
1 'polypeptide(L)'
;ALVTDGRMSGASGKVPAAIHVCPEALDGGPLCRVRDGDVIRVDGETGELRVLVDQAEFDSRDAISAPSDLGIGCGRELFGFLRAAFSSAEKGASVFTEALEALK
;
A
#
# COMPACT_ATOMS: atom_id res chain seq x y z
N ALA A 1 -4.00 -13.66 9.37
CA ALA A 1 -4.57 -12.51 8.66
C ALA A 1 -3.74 -12.23 7.41
N LEU A 2 -4.26 -11.42 6.49
CA LEU A 2 -3.53 -10.90 5.32
C LEU A 2 -3.49 -9.38 5.41
N VAL A 3 -2.38 -8.78 4.98
CA VAL A 3 -2.21 -7.31 4.92
C VAL A 3 -1.53 -6.98 3.60
N THR A 4 -2.11 -6.07 2.82
CA THR A 4 -1.53 -5.61 1.55
C THR A 4 -2.02 -4.20 1.20
N ASP A 5 -1.16 -3.41 0.58
CA ASP A 5 -1.49 -2.18 -0.13
C ASP A 5 -2.18 -2.44 -1.48
N GLY A 6 -2.06 -3.65 -2.01
CA GLY A 6 -2.81 -4.14 -3.15
C GLY A 6 -4.24 -4.61 -2.81
N ARG A 7 -4.76 -5.52 -3.64
CA ARG A 7 -6.13 -6.02 -3.55
C ARG A 7 -6.21 -7.54 -3.70
N MET A 8 -7.34 -8.10 -3.28
CA MET A 8 -7.74 -9.48 -3.52
C MET A 8 -8.86 -9.56 -4.57
N SER A 9 -9.17 -10.76 -5.09
CA SER A 9 -10.14 -11.00 -6.16
C SER A 9 -11.61 -10.69 -5.82
N GLY A 10 -11.90 -10.05 -4.68
CA GLY A 10 -13.25 -9.68 -4.24
C GLY A 10 -14.02 -10.79 -3.53
N ALA A 11 -13.48 -12.01 -3.44
CA ALA A 11 -14.05 -13.06 -2.62
C ALA A 11 -13.58 -12.89 -1.16
N SER A 12 -14.50 -12.52 -0.27
CA SER A 12 -14.22 -12.53 1.17
C SER A 12 -14.02 -13.97 1.64
N GLY A 13 -12.76 -14.34 1.85
CA GLY A 13 -12.39 -15.60 2.47
C GLY A 13 -12.70 -15.63 3.96
N LYS A 14 -12.45 -16.77 4.60
CA LYS A 14 -12.56 -16.93 6.07
C LYS A 14 -11.42 -16.27 6.84
N VAL A 15 -10.44 -15.69 6.14
CA VAL A 15 -9.22 -15.12 6.72
C VAL A 15 -9.38 -13.59 6.77
N PRO A 16 -9.19 -12.94 7.93
CA PRO A 16 -9.19 -11.47 8.02
C PRO A 16 -8.15 -10.88 7.08
N ALA A 17 -8.54 -9.89 6.28
CA ALA A 17 -7.69 -9.25 5.29
C ALA A 17 -7.82 -7.72 5.37
N ALA A 18 -6.72 -7.04 5.68
CA ALA A 18 -6.58 -5.61 5.47
C ALA A 18 -6.03 -5.39 4.05
N ILE A 19 -6.85 -4.85 3.16
CA ILE A 19 -6.51 -4.57 1.75
C ILE A 19 -6.56 -3.07 1.51
N HIS A 20 -5.92 -2.60 0.43
CA HIS A 20 -5.83 -1.17 0.10
C HIS A 20 -5.19 -0.33 1.21
N VAL A 21 -4.25 -0.90 1.96
CA VAL A 21 -3.50 -0.16 2.99
C VAL A 21 -2.79 1.03 2.33
N CYS A 22 -3.03 2.23 2.87
CA CYS A 22 -2.46 3.49 2.38
C CYS A 22 -1.69 4.19 3.52
N PRO A 23 -0.59 4.91 3.23
CA PRO A 23 0.12 4.96 1.94
C PRO A 23 0.71 3.60 1.54
N GLU A 24 0.84 3.34 0.24
CA GLU A 24 1.43 2.09 -0.25
C GLU A 24 2.95 2.02 0.01
N ALA A 25 3.52 0.83 -0.07
CA ALA A 25 4.95 0.65 0.21
C ALA A 25 5.85 1.41 -0.78
N LEU A 26 5.44 1.52 -2.06
CA LEU A 26 6.17 2.28 -3.08
C LEU A 26 6.25 3.78 -2.76
N ASP A 27 5.23 4.32 -2.11
CA ASP A 27 5.17 5.72 -1.67
C ASP A 27 5.83 5.96 -0.30
N GLY A 28 6.53 4.95 0.23
CA GLY A 28 7.19 5.03 1.54
C GLY A 28 6.24 4.85 2.72
N GLY A 29 5.04 4.28 2.51
CA GLY A 29 4.12 3.94 3.58
C GLY A 29 4.68 2.88 4.55
N PRO A 30 4.07 2.71 5.74
CA PRO A 30 4.64 1.86 6.80
C PRO A 30 4.99 0.42 6.39
N LEU A 31 4.26 -0.15 5.41
CA LEU A 31 4.53 -1.49 4.90
C LEU A 31 5.95 -1.66 4.35
N CYS A 32 6.61 -0.61 3.86
CA CYS A 32 7.98 -0.70 3.34
C CYS A 32 9.06 -0.94 4.42
N ARG A 33 8.71 -0.83 5.71
CA ARG A 33 9.62 -1.01 6.86
C ARG A 33 9.33 -2.26 7.69
N VAL A 34 8.27 -2.99 7.35
CA VAL A 34 7.93 -4.28 7.99
C VAL A 34 8.99 -5.31 7.63
N ARG A 35 9.40 -6.10 8.61
CA ARG A 35 10.41 -7.16 8.48
C ARG A 35 9.85 -8.49 8.97
N ASP A 36 10.44 -9.57 8.47
CA ASP A 36 10.09 -10.92 8.92
C ASP A 36 10.26 -11.05 10.44
N GLY A 37 9.24 -11.60 11.10
CA GLY A 37 9.20 -11.76 12.56
C GLY A 37 8.51 -10.62 13.31
N ASP A 38 8.24 -9.47 12.66
CA ASP A 38 7.43 -8.41 13.28
C ASP A 38 6.02 -8.93 13.61
N VAL A 39 5.54 -8.61 14.81
CA VAL A 39 4.16 -8.91 15.19
C VAL A 39 3.24 -7.81 14.70
N ILE A 40 2.21 -8.16 13.93
CA ILE A 40 1.21 -7.22 13.42
C ILE A 40 -0.15 -7.58 14.00
N ARG A 41 -0.80 -6.60 14.63
CA ARG A 41 -2.20 -6.69 15.05
C ARG A 41 -3.11 -6.29 13.90
N VAL A 42 -4.06 -7.18 13.58
CA VAL A 42 -5.16 -6.92 12.66
C VAL A 42 -6.46 -7.14 13.45
N ASP A 43 -7.05 -6.05 13.90
CA ASP A 43 -8.26 -6.05 14.72
C ASP A 43 -9.45 -5.53 13.91
N GLY A 44 -10.34 -6.45 13.51
CA GLY A 44 -11.55 -6.11 12.78
C GLY A 44 -12.70 -5.60 13.64
N GLU A 45 -12.60 -5.72 14.97
CA GLU A 45 -13.63 -5.21 15.90
C GLU A 45 -13.39 -3.72 16.20
N THR A 46 -12.14 -3.35 16.48
CA THR A 46 -11.77 -1.95 16.74
C THR A 46 -11.39 -1.18 15.48
N GLY A 47 -11.04 -1.88 14.40
CA GLY A 47 -10.49 -1.28 13.18
C GLY A 47 -9.00 -0.93 13.30
N GLU A 48 -8.28 -1.45 14.30
CA GLU A 48 -6.85 -1.21 14.48
C GLU A 48 -6.00 -2.13 13.57
N LEU A 49 -5.14 -1.53 12.76
CA LEU A 49 -4.02 -2.19 12.08
C LEU A 49 -2.72 -1.61 12.60
N ARG A 50 -1.92 -2.42 13.32
CA ARG A 50 -0.73 -1.91 14.00
C ARG A 50 0.44 -2.88 13.99
N VAL A 51 1.63 -2.38 13.67
CA VAL A 51 2.89 -3.10 13.88
C VAL A 51 3.29 -2.93 15.36
N LEU A 52 3.51 -4.04 16.07
CA LEU A 52 3.84 -4.08 17.50
C LEU A 52 5.36 -4.04 17.70
N VAL A 53 6.00 -3.05 17.09
CA VAL A 53 7.41 -2.70 17.24
C VAL A 53 7.48 -1.34 17.93
N ASP A 54 8.55 -1.09 18.69
CA ASP A 54 8.78 0.25 19.24
C ASP A 54 8.83 1.29 18.12
N GLN A 55 8.21 2.46 18.34
CA GLN A 55 8.07 3.47 17.29
C GLN A 55 9.43 4.01 16.84
N ALA A 56 10.37 4.23 17.76
CA ALA A 56 11.69 4.74 17.43
C ALA A 56 12.51 3.69 16.68
N GLU A 57 12.40 2.42 17.06
CA GLU A 57 13.00 1.32 16.28
C GLU A 57 12.40 1.28 14.87
N PHE A 58 11.07 1.27 14.75
CA PHE A 58 10.38 1.16 13.47
C PHE A 58 10.70 2.32 12.52
N ASP A 59 10.78 3.54 13.05
CA ASP A 59 11.11 4.74 12.27
C ASP A 59 12.59 4.81 11.86
N SER A 60 13.47 4.13 12.59
CA SER A 60 14.90 4.02 12.25
C SER A 60 15.19 3.06 11.10
N ARG A 61 14.19 2.26 10.66
CA ARG A 61 14.39 1.25 9.63
C ARG A 61 14.42 1.87 8.23
N ASP A 62 15.41 1.46 7.45
CA ASP A 62 15.44 1.74 6.02
C ASP A 62 14.23 1.10 5.33
N ALA A 63 13.64 1.86 4.42
CA ALA A 63 12.59 1.37 3.53
C ALA A 63 13.16 0.38 2.52
N ILE A 64 12.48 -0.75 2.33
CA ILE A 64 12.82 -1.69 1.26
C ILE A 64 12.49 -1.03 -0.08
N SER A 65 13.46 -1.01 -0.98
CA SER A 65 13.29 -0.46 -2.33
C SER A 65 12.58 -1.45 -3.25
N ALA A 66 11.77 -0.92 -4.16
CA ALA A 66 11.13 -1.70 -5.20
C ALA A 66 12.16 -2.31 -6.18
N PRO A 67 11.83 -3.42 -6.85
CA PRO A 67 12.61 -3.92 -7.97
C PRO A 67 12.81 -2.85 -9.05
N SER A 68 14.01 -2.75 -9.61
CA SER A 68 14.34 -1.73 -10.61
C SER A 68 13.65 -1.93 -11.97
N ASP A 69 13.14 -3.13 -12.23
CA ASP A 69 12.43 -3.50 -13.46
C ASP A 69 10.91 -3.37 -13.33
N LEU A 70 10.41 -2.80 -12.23
CA LEU A 70 8.99 -2.60 -11.99
C LEU A 70 8.37 -1.78 -13.13
N GLY A 71 7.51 -2.43 -13.93
CA GLY A 71 6.82 -1.78 -15.04
C GLY A 71 7.46 -1.90 -16.41
N ILE A 72 8.52 -2.68 -16.56
CA ILE A 72 9.12 -3.02 -17.86
C ILE A 72 8.56 -4.36 -18.34
N GLY A 73 8.31 -4.52 -19.64
CA GLY A 73 7.82 -5.73 -20.29
C GLY A 73 6.29 -5.80 -20.43
N CYS A 74 5.82 -6.67 -21.33
CA CYS A 74 4.39 -6.86 -21.62
C CYS A 74 3.62 -5.57 -22.00
N GLY A 75 4.32 -4.54 -22.53
CA GLY A 75 3.72 -3.26 -22.89
C GLY A 75 3.39 -2.36 -21.69
N ARG A 76 3.85 -2.69 -20.48
CA ARG A 76 3.63 -1.90 -19.25
C ARG A 76 4.22 -0.49 -19.35
N GLU A 77 5.20 -0.29 -20.22
CA GLU A 77 5.83 1.00 -20.51
C GLU A 77 4.83 2.00 -21.07
N LEU A 78 3.85 1.53 -21.87
CA LEU A 78 2.78 2.36 -22.44
C LEU A 78 1.90 3.02 -21.36
N PHE A 79 1.90 2.48 -20.15
CA PHE A 79 1.04 2.94 -19.04
C PHE A 79 1.86 3.61 -17.93
N GLY A 80 3.16 3.86 -18.13
CA GLY A 80 4.03 4.44 -17.11
C GLY A 80 3.55 5.80 -16.60
N PHE A 81 3.09 6.67 -17.52
CA PHE A 81 2.57 7.99 -17.16
C PHE A 81 1.27 7.92 -16.34
N LEU A 82 0.40 6.95 -16.63
CA LEU A 82 -0.81 6.73 -15.83
C LEU A 82 -0.42 6.22 -14.44
N ARG A 83 0.50 5.27 -14.35
CA ARG A 83 1.00 4.73 -13.07
C ARG A 83 1.54 5.82 -12.16
N ALA A 84 2.29 6.76 -12.72
CA ALA A 84 2.85 7.89 -11.98
C ALA A 84 1.82 8.94 -11.55
N ALA A 85 0.60 8.92 -12.11
CA ALA A 85 -0.43 9.93 -11.88
C ALA A 85 -1.62 9.43 -11.02
N PHE A 86 -1.66 8.14 -10.67
CA PHE A 86 -2.76 7.62 -9.85
C PHE A 86 -2.69 8.16 -8.43
N SER A 87 -3.86 8.50 -7.88
CA SER A 87 -4.03 8.78 -6.46
C SER A 87 -3.98 7.50 -5.61
N SER A 88 -3.90 7.65 -4.29
CA SER A 88 -3.97 6.51 -3.36
C SER A 88 -5.28 5.72 -3.52
N ALA A 89 -5.28 4.47 -3.05
CA ALA A 89 -6.50 3.65 -3.08
C ALA A 89 -7.65 4.28 -2.26
N GLU A 90 -7.35 5.00 -1.17
CA GLU A 90 -8.32 5.76 -0.38
C GLU A 90 -9.02 6.85 -1.21
N LYS A 91 -8.31 7.45 -2.17
CA LYS A 91 -8.85 8.45 -3.10
C LYS A 91 -9.40 7.84 -4.40
N GLY A 92 -9.52 6.52 -4.45
CA GLY A 92 -10.13 5.78 -5.55
C GLY A 92 -9.19 5.36 -6.67
N ALA A 93 -7.86 5.47 -6.48
CA ALA A 93 -6.86 5.10 -7.48
C ALA A 93 -7.20 5.66 -8.87
N SER A 94 -7.34 6.98 -8.96
CA SER A 94 -7.72 7.69 -10.18
C SER A 94 -6.64 8.67 -10.62
N VAL A 95 -6.37 8.71 -11.92
CA VAL A 95 -5.46 9.70 -12.55
C VAL A 95 -6.06 11.09 -12.64
N PHE A 96 -7.34 11.25 -12.29
CA PHE A 96 -8.05 12.52 -12.38
C PHE A 96 -8.24 13.20 -11.02
N THR A 97 -7.87 12.54 -9.91
CA THR A 97 -8.20 13.04 -8.56
C THR A 97 -7.69 14.46 -8.31
N GLU A 98 -6.40 14.73 -8.54
CA GLU A 98 -5.81 16.07 -8.33
C GLU A 98 -6.45 17.13 -9.25
N ALA A 99 -6.65 16.78 -10.52
CA ALA A 99 -7.28 17.70 -11.48
C ALA A 99 -8.73 18.03 -11.10
N LEU A 100 -9.49 17.07 -10.57
CA LEU A 100 -10.86 17.28 -10.10
C LEU A 100 -10.91 18.07 -8.80
N GLU A 101 -9.93 17.90 -7.90
CA GLU A 101 -9.81 18.72 -6.70
C GLU A 101 -9.54 20.20 -7.05
N ALA A 102 -8.75 20.47 -8.08
CA ALA A 102 -8.46 21.83 -8.55
C ALA A 102 -9.64 22.56 -9.21
N LEU A 103 -10.73 21.85 -9.57
CA LEU A 103 -11.95 22.43 -10.15
C LEU A 103 -12.97 22.88 -9.09
N LYS A 104 -12.71 22.60 -7.80
CA LYS A 104 -13.56 23.01 -6.68
C LYS A 104 -13.11 24.36 -6.13
#